data_AF-Q0SJA5-F1
#
_entry.id   AF-Q0SJA5-F1
#
_cell.length_a   1.000
_cell.length_b   1.000
_cell.length_c   1.000
_cell.angle_alpha   90.00
_cell.angle_beta   90.00
_cell.angle_gamma   90.00
#
_symmetry.space_group_name_H-M   'P 1'
#
loop_
_entity.id
_entity.type
_entity.pdbx_description
1 polymer ?
#
loop_
_entity_poly.entity_id
_entity_poly.type
_entity_poly.pdbx_seq_one_letter_code
_entity_poly.pdbx_strand_id
1 'polypeptide(L)' 'MAIDGADLSSGSVVCEVMVRGTTAPAQLQLRSIAAADALDITAETTVDRTVYPMLGPWAGVSRRANLGITLVARPTGNA' A
#
# COMPACT_ATOMS: atom_id res chain seq x y z
N MET A 1 22.69 3.38 10.94
CA MET A 1 21.63 2.83 11.80
C MET A 1 20.85 1.84 10.97
N ALA A 2 20.98 0.54 11.27
CA ALA A 2 20.14 -0.46 10.64
C ALA A 2 18.71 -0.27 11.16
N ILE A 3 17.73 -0.19 10.26
CA ILE A 3 16.30 -0.20 10.57
C ILE A 3 15.90 -1.67 10.83
N ASP A 4 16.69 -2.37 11.64
CA ASP A 4 16.41 -3.75 12.00
C ASP A 4 15.47 -3.75 13.20
N GLY A 5 14.23 -4.19 12.96
CA GLY A 5 13.21 -4.32 14.01
C GLY A 5 12.50 -3.03 14.40
N ALA A 6 12.51 -1.99 13.55
CA ALA A 6 11.65 -0.84 13.77
C ALA A 6 10.18 -1.28 13.66
N ASP A 7 9.48 -1.30 14.79
CA ASP A 7 8.03 -1.51 14.82
C ASP A 7 7.33 -0.31 14.16
N LEU A 8 7.04 -0.48 12.87
CA LEU A 8 6.33 0.48 12.05
C LEU A 8 4.86 0.08 11.87
N SER A 9 4.33 -0.82 12.71
CA SER A 9 2.92 -1.22 12.68
C SER A 9 1.92 -0.06 12.90
N SER A 10 2.42 1.08 13.38
CA SER A 10 1.70 2.36 13.53
C SER A 10 2.07 3.40 12.46
N GLY A 11 3.04 3.09 11.59
CA GLY A 11 3.47 3.96 10.50
C GLY A 11 2.44 3.95 9.38
N SER A 12 2.03 5.14 8.97
CA SER A 12 1.11 5.29 7.84
C SER A 12 1.69 6.23 6.80
N VAL A 13 1.47 5.89 5.54
CA VAL A 13 1.86 6.70 4.40
C VAL A 13 0.59 7.28 3.78
N VAL A 14 0.45 8.59 3.84
CA VAL A 14 -0.59 9.30 3.09
C VAL A 14 -0.20 9.27 1.62
N CYS A 15 -1.13 8.82 0.78
CA CYS A 15 -0.90 8.66 -0.65
C CYS A 15 -2.18 8.94 -1.44
N GLU A 16 -2.07 8.82 -2.75
CA GLU A 16 -3.21 8.87 -3.65
C GLU A 16 -3.30 7.57 -4.45
N VAL A 17 -4.52 7.11 -4.68
CA VAL A 17 -4.81 6.00 -5.57
C VAL A 17 -5.52 6.54 -6.81
N MET A 18 -4.96 6.27 -7.98
CA MET A 18 -5.54 6.66 -9.26
C MET A 18 -6.09 5.42 -9.98
N VAL A 19 -7.37 5.47 -10.33
CA VAL A 19 -8.03 4.45 -11.16
C VAL A 19 -8.76 5.15 -12.30
N ARG A 20 -8.39 4.81 -13.54
CA ARG A 20 -9.04 5.33 -14.76
C ARG A 20 -9.14 6.87 -14.79
N GLY A 21 -8.08 7.56 -14.35
CA GLY A 21 -8.02 9.03 -14.33
C GLY A 21 -8.74 9.70 -13.16
N THR A 22 -9.38 8.95 -12.27
CA THR A 22 -9.92 9.47 -11.02
C THR A 22 -8.95 9.16 -9.88
N THR A 23 -8.56 10.21 -9.16
CA THR A 23 -7.62 10.14 -8.03
C THR A 23 -8.37 10.38 -6.74
N ALA A 24 -8.09 9.58 -5.71
CA ALA A 24 -8.61 9.80 -4.37
C ALA A 24 -7.53 9.54 -3.31
N PRO A 25 -7.58 10.24 -2.16
CA PRO A 25 -6.63 10.02 -1.08
C PRO A 25 -6.83 8.64 -0.46
N ALA A 26 -5.72 8.02 -0.07
CA ALA A 26 -5.70 6.78 0.68
C ALA A 26 -4.57 6.81 1.73
N GLN A 27 -4.72 5.98 2.76
CA GLN A 27 -3.70 5.84 3.79
C GLN A 27 -3.23 4.38 3.79
N LEU A 28 -1.97 4.16 3.40
CA LEU A 28 -1.32 2.87 3.49
C LEU A 28 -0.84 2.67 4.92
N GLN A 29 -1.31 1.60 5.56
CA GLN A 29 -0.83 1.16 6.86
C GLN A 29 0.34 0.22 6.63
N LEU A 30 1.51 0.56 7.19
CA LEU A 30 2.68 -0.31 7.15
C LEU A 30 2.45 -1.47 8.12
N ARG A 31 2.73 -2.69 7.65
CA ARG A 31 2.55 -3.92 8.41
C ARG A 31 3.86 -4.52 8.86
N SER A 32 4.86 -4.52 7.97
CA SER A 32 6.21 -4.92 8.31
C SER A 32 7.22 -4.22 7.42
N ILE A 33 8.40 -3.99 7.99
CA ILE A 33 9.61 -3.65 7.26
C ILE A 33 10.72 -4.58 7.76
N ALA A 34 11.40 -5.26 6.85
CA ALA A 34 12.60 -6.04 7.13
C ALA A 34 13.72 -5.57 6.21
N ALA A 35 14.93 -5.41 6.74
CA ALA A 35 16.09 -4.98 5.97
C ALA A 35 17.22 -5.98 6.18
N ALA A 36 17.66 -6.64 5.11
CA ALA A 36 18.86 -7.47 5.10
C ALA A 36 19.65 -7.14 3.83
N ASP A 37 19.82 -8.10 2.93
CA ASP A 37 20.39 -7.88 1.59
C ASP A 37 19.40 -7.13 0.66
N ALA A 38 18.13 -7.03 1.08
CA ALA A 38 17.06 -6.28 0.45
C ALA A 38 16.19 -5.63 1.52
N LEU A 39 15.44 -4.60 1.12
CA LEU A 39 14.38 -3.98 1.90
C LEU A 39 13.04 -4.56 1.49
N ASP A 40 12.41 -5.29 2.41
CA ASP A 40 11.07 -5.86 2.25
C ASP A 40 10.06 -5.04 3.06
N ILE A 41 9.01 -4.54 2.38
CA ILE A 41 7.93 -3.77 3.01
C ILE A 41 6.60 -4.44 2.68
N THR A 42 5.77 -4.65 3.70
CA THR A 42 4.35 -4.98 3.51
C THR A 42 3.47 -3.86 4.01
N ALA A 43 2.45 -3.53 3.23
CA ALA A 43 1.50 -2.48 3.55
C ALA A 43 0.10 -2.85 3.06
N GLU A 44 -0.91 -2.29 3.68
CA GLU A 44 -2.29 -2.47 3.25
C GLU A 44 -3.11 -1.19 3.32
N THR A 45 -4.16 -1.14 2.52
CA THR A 45 -5.19 -0.10 2.63
C THR A 45 -6.53 -0.64 2.15
N THR A 46 -7.60 0.08 2.47
CA THR A 46 -8.93 -0.21 1.95
C THR A 46 -9.42 1.03 1.21
N VAL A 47 -9.81 0.85 -0.05
CA VAL A 47 -10.38 1.92 -0.87
C VAL A 47 -11.88 1.67 -1.09
N ASP A 48 -12.65 2.76 -1.15
CA ASP A 48 -14.04 2.70 -1.58
C ASP A 48 -14.10 2.76 -3.11
N ARG A 49 -14.50 1.65 -3.75
CA ARG A 49 -14.49 1.54 -5.21
C ARG A 49 -15.52 2.44 -5.90
N THR A 50 -16.51 2.95 -5.15
CA THR A 50 -17.58 3.79 -5.69
C THR A 50 -17.13 5.19 -6.07
N VAL A 51 -15.97 5.63 -5.56
CA VAL A 51 -15.35 6.91 -5.91
C VAL A 51 -14.78 6.89 -7.33
N TYR A 52 -14.39 5.71 -7.82
CA TYR A 52 -13.78 5.54 -9.14
C TYR A 52 -14.85 5.16 -10.18
N PRO A 53 -14.67 5.52 -11.46
CA PRO A 53 -15.53 5.11 -12.57
C PRO A 53 -15.28 3.63 -12.93
N MET A 54 -15.47 2.76 -11.96
CA MET A 54 -15.44 1.31 -12.09
C MET A 54 -16.81 0.80 -12.53
N LEU A 55 -16.88 -0.51 -12.77
CA LEU A 55 -18.14 -1.21 -13.03
C LEU A 55 -19.17 -0.83 -11.95
N GLY A 56 -20.42 -0.59 -12.39
CA GLY A 56 -21.52 -0.19 -11.52
C GLY A 56 -21.78 -1.16 -10.36
N PRO A 57 -22.75 -0.87 -9.47
CA PRO A 57 -23.06 -1.75 -8.36
C PRO A 57 -23.41 -3.16 -8.87
N TRP A 58 -22.51 -4.11 -8.59
CA TRP A 58 -22.69 -5.54 -8.86
C TRP A 58 -23.21 -6.19 -7.60
N ALA A 59 -24.38 -6.85 -7.69
CA ALA A 59 -24.99 -7.54 -6.58
C ALA A 59 -24.01 -8.57 -5.98
N GLY A 60 -23.85 -8.54 -4.66
CA GLY A 60 -22.92 -9.43 -3.94
C GLY A 60 -21.45 -9.00 -3.95
N VAL A 61 -21.07 -7.92 -4.65
CA VAL A 61 -19.67 -7.44 -4.66
C VAL A 61 -19.50 -6.25 -3.71
N SER A 62 -18.65 -6.43 -2.70
CA SER A 62 -18.31 -5.39 -1.70
C SER A 62 -17.93 -4.06 -2.34
N ARG A 63 -18.36 -2.94 -1.74
CA ARG A 63 -17.89 -1.59 -2.12
C ARG A 63 -16.44 -1.34 -1.72
N ARG A 64 -15.97 -2.03 -0.66
CA ARG A 64 -14.61 -1.93 -0.15
C ARG A 64 -13.71 -2.89 -0.91
N ALA A 65 -12.63 -2.37 -1.47
CA ALA A 65 -11.54 -3.16 -2.03
C ALA A 65 -10.33 -3.06 -1.09
N ASN A 66 -9.82 -4.20 -0.66
CA ASN A 66 -8.59 -4.27 0.13
C ASN A 66 -7.40 -4.39 -0.82
N LEU A 67 -6.41 -3.54 -0.62
CA LEU A 67 -5.17 -3.53 -1.38
C LEU A 67 -4.05 -3.97 -0.45
N GLY A 68 -3.38 -5.06 -0.79
CA GLY A 68 -2.14 -5.50 -0.16
C GLY A 68 -0.97 -5.19 -1.09
N ILE A 69 0.08 -4.57 -0.55
CA ILE A 69 1.28 -4.17 -1.29
C ILE A 69 2.48 -4.82 -0.63
N THR A 70 3.30 -5.49 -1.44
CA THR A 70 4.60 -6.02 -1.04
C THR A 70 5.65 -5.39 -1.95
N LEU A 71 6.61 -4.71 -1.34
CA LEU A 71 7.72 -4.06 -2.04
C LEU A 71 9.03 -4.72 -1.60
N VAL A 72 9.84 -5.11 -2.58
CA VAL A 72 11.19 -5.65 -2.36
C VAL A 72 12.17 -4.76 -3.12
N ALA A 73 12.99 -4.00 -2.40
CA ALA A 73 14.00 -3.12 -2.98
C ALA A 73 15.40 -3.66 -2.71
N ARG A 74 16.22 -3.81 -3.75
CA ARG A 74 17.61 -4.25 -3.65
C ARG A 74 18.56 -3.06 -3.80
N PRO A 75 19.72 -3.05 -3.14
CA PRO A 75 20.74 -2.04 -3.38
C PRO A 75 21.16 -2.05 -4.86
N THR A 76 21.04 -0.91 -5.54
CA THR A 76 21.76 -0.66 -6.79
C THR A 76 23.16 -0.25 -6.36
N GLY A 77 24.20 -1.01 -6.69
CA GLY A 77 25.57 -0.90 -6.13
C GLY A 77 26.36 0.40 -6.32
N ASN A 78 25.71 1.55 -6.31
CA ASN A 78 26.34 2.87 -6.24
C ASN A 78 26.40 3.29 -4.76
N ALA A 79 27.42 2.77 -4.06
CA ALA A 79 27.88 3.31 -2.79
C ALA A 79 28.84 4.48 -3.03
#